data_AF-A0A2T2XGP6-F1
#
_entry.id   AF-A0A2T2XGP6-F1
#
_cell.length_a   1.000
_cell.length_b   1.000
_cell.length_c   1.000
_cell.angle_alpha   90.00
_cell.angle_beta   90.00
_cell.angle_gamma   90.00
#
_symmetry.space_group_name_H-M   'P 1'
#
loop_
_entity.id
_entity.type
_entity.pdbx_description
1 polymer ?
#
loop_
_entity_poly.entity_id
_entity_poly.type
_entity_poly.pdbx_seq_one_letter_code
_entity_poly.pdbx_strand_id
1 'polypeptide(L)'
;MQPVKIKPRTTIRAERFTTSVVGKSTVSQPAWEPLRAAEAHLVKSTTLDALDHYVSAVRDMLSKALTKQAAEVSLYMSPRGRFRQMVFVRQLNEELAILHREVRDGRPGSDLMKRLDAIRGILVDLWL
;
A
#
# COMPACT_ATOMS: atom_id res chain seq x y z
N MET A 1 39.97 -18.29 60.62
CA MET A 1 39.73 -18.63 59.20
C MET A 1 38.23 -18.52 58.94
N GLN A 2 37.79 -17.52 58.17
CA GLN A 2 36.36 -17.27 57.89
C GLN A 2 35.98 -17.82 56.52
N PRO A 3 34.79 -18.41 56.34
CA PRO A 3 34.33 -18.88 55.03
C PRO A 3 33.81 -17.72 54.17
N VAL A 4 34.37 -17.60 52.96
CA VAL A 4 33.95 -16.62 51.95
C VAL A 4 32.60 -17.03 51.38
N LYS A 5 31.59 -16.15 51.57
CA LYS A 5 30.23 -16.28 51.01
C LYS A 5 30.27 -16.12 49.48
N ILE A 6 29.85 -17.16 48.77
CA ILE A 6 29.62 -17.16 47.32
C ILE A 6 28.31 -16.41 47.05
N LYS A 7 28.36 -15.31 46.28
CA LYS A 7 27.17 -14.62 45.76
C LYS A 7 26.73 -15.29 44.45
N PRO A 8 25.49 -15.77 44.29
CA PRO A 8 24.95 -16.07 42.97
C PRO A 8 24.45 -14.76 42.34
N ARG A 9 25.09 -14.32 41.26
CA ARG A 9 24.63 -13.19 40.43
C ARG A 9 24.30 -13.73 39.03
N THR A 10 23.12 -14.31 38.89
CA THR A 10 22.58 -14.70 37.58
C THR A 10 21.10 -14.38 37.52
N THR A 11 20.78 -13.14 37.16
CA THR A 11 19.47 -12.79 36.60
C THR A 11 19.68 -12.60 35.11
N ILE A 12 19.56 -13.69 34.34
CA ILE A 12 19.42 -13.61 32.88
C ILE A 12 18.03 -13.03 32.64
N ARG A 13 17.97 -11.71 32.45
CA ARG A 13 16.76 -11.04 32.00
C ARG A 13 16.60 -11.40 30.53
N ALA A 14 15.63 -12.27 30.25
CA ALA A 14 15.13 -12.50 28.91
C ALA A 14 14.51 -11.19 28.41
N GLU A 15 15.30 -10.38 27.71
CA GLU A 15 14.79 -9.31 26.88
C GLU A 15 14.03 -9.98 25.73
N ARG A 16 12.71 -10.04 25.91
CA ARG A 16 11.78 -10.41 24.86
C ARG A 16 12.04 -9.46 23.68
N PHE A 17 12.61 -10.01 22.62
CA PHE A 17 12.43 -9.48 21.27
C PHE A 17 10.92 -9.38 21.00
N THR A 18 10.35 -8.20 21.21
CA THR A 18 9.08 -7.85 20.59
C THR A 18 9.37 -7.31 19.20
N THR A 19 9.80 -8.21 18.31
CA THR A 19 9.52 -8.08 16.88
C THR A 19 8.02 -8.29 16.69
N SER A 20 7.26 -7.19 16.66
CA SER A 20 6.04 -7.03 15.86
C SER A 20 5.32 -5.75 16.28
N VAL A 21 5.58 -4.68 15.56
CA VAL A 21 4.52 -3.70 15.22
C VAL A 21 4.65 -3.38 13.72
N VAL A 22 4.62 -4.43 12.90
CA VAL A 22 4.17 -4.30 11.51
C VAL A 22 2.68 -4.55 11.57
N GLY A 23 1.88 -3.55 11.20
CA GLY A 23 0.45 -3.74 10.99
C GLY A 23 -0.42 -2.92 11.93
N LYS A 24 -0.78 -1.72 11.45
CA LYS A 24 -2.16 -1.18 11.39
C LYS A 24 -2.07 0.34 11.26
N SER A 25 -2.80 0.88 10.27
CA SER A 25 -3.21 2.29 10.14
C SER A 25 -2.45 3.21 9.15
N THR A 26 -1.80 2.70 8.10
CA THR A 26 -1.35 3.60 7.01
C THR A 26 -2.46 3.98 6.02
N VAL A 27 -3.52 3.16 5.89
CA VAL A 27 -4.64 3.39 4.95
C VAL A 27 -5.83 4.16 5.57
N SER A 28 -5.80 4.41 6.88
CA SER A 28 -6.82 5.21 7.58
C SER A 28 -6.52 6.71 7.50
N GLN A 29 -6.14 7.19 6.32
CA GLN A 29 -5.96 8.62 6.05
C GLN A 29 -7.11 9.12 5.17
N PRO A 30 -7.60 10.35 5.37
CA PRO A 30 -8.72 10.90 4.59
C PRO A 30 -8.43 10.95 3.08
N ALA A 31 -7.16 10.95 2.69
CA ALA A 31 -6.74 10.88 1.29
C ALA A 31 -7.21 9.60 0.55
N TRP A 32 -7.42 8.50 1.27
CA TRP A 32 -7.80 7.18 0.73
C TRP A 32 -9.31 6.94 0.68
N GLU A 33 -10.12 7.78 1.32
CA GLU A 33 -11.59 7.63 1.35
C GLU A 33 -12.22 7.64 -0.05
N PRO A 34 -11.85 8.56 -0.97
CA PRO A 34 -12.43 8.56 -2.32
C PRO A 34 -12.14 7.26 -3.08
N LEU A 35 -10.94 6.71 -2.92
CA LEU A 35 -10.57 5.43 -3.54
C LEU A 35 -11.37 4.28 -2.96
N ARG A 36 -11.53 4.20 -1.62
CA ARG A 36 -12.34 3.17 -0.98
C ARG A 36 -13.81 3.24 -1.37
N ALA A 37 -14.36 4.44 -1.48
CA ALA A 37 -15.74 4.64 -1.91
C ALA A 37 -15.94 4.18 -3.37
N ALA A 38 -15.02 4.56 -4.28
CA ALA A 38 -15.08 4.15 -5.68
C ALA A 38 -14.90 2.63 -5.85
N GLU A 39 -14.03 2.02 -5.04
CA GLU A 39 -13.84 0.57 -5.02
C GLU A 39 -15.11 -0.15 -4.57
N ALA A 40 -15.70 0.27 -3.45
CA ALA A 40 -16.95 -0.30 -2.97
C ALA A 40 -18.10 -0.14 -3.96
N HIS A 41 -18.12 0.96 -4.74
CA HIS A 41 -19.08 1.15 -5.81
C HIS A 41 -18.84 0.15 -6.95
N LEU A 42 -17.59 0.01 -7.42
CA LEU A 42 -17.22 -0.94 -8.47
C LEU A 42 -17.53 -2.39 -8.10
N VAL A 43 -17.30 -2.80 -6.84
CA VAL A 43 -17.65 -4.15 -6.35
C VAL A 43 -19.16 -4.39 -6.45
N LYS A 44 -19.98 -3.39 -6.14
CA LYS A 44 -21.44 -3.51 -6.08
C LYS A 44 -22.09 -3.53 -7.45
N SER A 45 -21.66 -2.65 -8.35
CA SER A 45 -22.33 -2.46 -9.65
C SER A 45 -21.60 -3.17 -10.80
N THR A 46 -20.27 -3.33 -10.70
CA THR A 46 -19.41 -3.92 -11.75
C THR A 46 -19.72 -3.39 -13.16
N THR A 47 -19.98 -2.09 -13.28
CA THR A 47 -20.25 -1.42 -14.55
C THR A 47 -19.01 -0.70 -15.08
N LEU A 48 -18.97 -0.44 -16.39
CA LEU A 48 -17.91 0.38 -17.00
C LEU A 48 -17.88 1.80 -16.41
N ASP A 49 -19.04 2.38 -16.10
CA ASP A 49 -19.13 3.68 -15.44
C ASP A 49 -18.52 3.67 -14.03
N ALA A 50 -18.81 2.64 -13.23
CA ALA A 50 -18.20 2.47 -11.92
C ALA A 50 -16.68 2.22 -12.01
N LEU A 51 -16.23 1.56 -13.07
CA LEU A 51 -14.81 1.38 -13.35
C LEU A 51 -14.14 2.70 -13.70
N ASP A 52 -14.75 3.54 -14.54
CA ASP A 52 -14.21 4.85 -14.90
C ASP A 52 -14.07 5.75 -13.66
N HIS A 53 -15.08 5.73 -12.78
CA HIS A 53 -15.02 6.38 -11.48
C HIS A 53 -13.86 5.87 -10.61
N TYR A 54 -13.66 4.55 -10.55
CA TYR A 54 -12.54 3.94 -9.83
C TYR A 54 -11.18 4.34 -10.43
N VAL A 55 -11.03 4.29 -11.75
CA VAL A 55 -9.80 4.70 -12.47
C VAL A 55 -9.47 6.16 -12.17
N SER A 56 -10.48 7.04 -12.15
CA SER A 56 -10.29 8.45 -11.76
C SER A 56 -9.76 8.58 -10.34
N ALA A 57 -10.36 7.86 -9.38
CA ALA A 57 -9.91 7.88 -7.99
C ALA A 57 -8.48 7.34 -7.82
N VAL A 58 -8.11 6.29 -8.58
CA VAL A 58 -6.74 5.75 -8.62
C VAL A 58 -5.74 6.79 -9.14
N ARG A 59 -6.07 7.51 -10.22
CA ARG A 59 -5.21 8.56 -10.79
C ARG A 59 -5.02 9.72 -9.82
N ASP A 60 -6.09 10.13 -9.15
CA ASP A 60 -6.01 11.18 -8.12
C ASP A 60 -5.12 10.75 -6.96
N MET A 61 -5.25 9.50 -6.51
CA MET A 61 -4.42 8.96 -5.43
C MET A 61 -2.95 8.88 -5.84
N LEU A 62 -2.66 8.41 -7.06
CA LEU A 62 -1.31 8.39 -7.63
C LEU A 62 -0.70 9.80 -7.66
N SER A 63 -1.45 10.79 -8.14
CA SER A 63 -1.00 12.19 -8.20
C SER A 63 -0.64 12.74 -6.81
N LYS A 64 -1.48 12.46 -5.81
CA LYS A 64 -1.20 12.84 -4.41
C LYS A 64 0.06 12.14 -3.89
N ALA A 65 0.23 10.86 -4.18
CA ALA A 65 1.37 10.07 -3.72
C ALA A 65 2.69 10.56 -4.34
N LEU A 66 2.69 10.85 -5.64
CA LEU A 66 3.84 11.45 -6.33
C LEU A 66 4.17 12.85 -5.80
N THR A 67 3.15 13.67 -5.54
CA THR A 67 3.33 15.02 -4.98
C THR A 67 3.91 14.96 -3.57
N LYS A 68 3.42 14.05 -2.73
CA LYS A 68 3.94 13.80 -1.38
C LYS A 68 5.43 13.43 -1.43
N GLN A 69 5.79 12.46 -2.28
CA GLN A 69 7.19 12.07 -2.44
C GLN A 69 8.05 13.22 -2.97
N ALA A 70 7.54 14.04 -3.90
CA ALA A 70 8.27 15.21 -4.39
C ALA A 70 8.51 16.26 -3.28
N ALA A 71 7.55 16.46 -2.38
CA ALA A 71 7.67 17.38 -1.24
C ALA A 71 8.66 16.87 -0.18
N GLU A 72 8.68 15.56 0.09
CA GLU A 72 9.59 14.95 1.07
C GLU A 72 11.05 14.95 0.58
N VAL A 73 11.28 14.85 -0.72
CA VAL A 73 12.63 14.75 -1.31
C VAL A 73 13.18 16.14 -1.71
N SER A 74 12.85 17.18 -0.93
CA SER A 74 12.82 18.62 -1.30
C SER A 74 14.05 19.26 -1.97
N LEU A 75 15.16 18.54 -2.20
CA LEU A 75 16.38 19.08 -2.82
C LEU A 75 16.99 18.23 -3.96
N TYR A 76 16.80 16.90 -4.01
CA TYR A 76 17.29 16.11 -5.15
C TYR A 76 16.69 14.70 -5.17
N MET A 77 15.83 14.41 -6.14
CA MET A 77 15.37 13.05 -6.37
C MET A 77 16.38 12.29 -7.23
N SER A 78 16.97 11.23 -6.67
CA SER A 78 17.95 10.41 -7.41
C SER A 78 17.33 9.80 -8.68
N PRO A 79 18.11 9.59 -9.76
CA PRO A 79 17.65 8.91 -10.97
C PRO A 79 17.03 7.53 -10.68
N ARG A 80 17.58 6.81 -9.68
CA ARG A 80 17.05 5.52 -9.23
C ARG A 80 15.67 5.65 -8.58
N GLY A 81 15.42 6.73 -7.83
CA GLY A 81 14.11 7.03 -7.26
C GLY A 81 13.07 7.31 -8.34
N ARG A 82 13.41 8.15 -9.33
CA ARG A 82 12.55 8.41 -10.49
C ARG A 82 12.25 7.15 -11.29
N PHE A 83 13.24 6.30 -11.49
CA PHE A 83 13.05 5.02 -12.16
C PHE A 83 12.08 4.11 -11.41
N ARG A 84 12.19 4.01 -10.07
CA ARG A 84 11.23 3.25 -9.25
C ARG A 84 9.80 3.76 -9.40
N GLN A 85 9.59 5.08 -9.37
CA GLN A 85 8.27 5.67 -9.61
C GLN A 85 7.71 5.29 -10.98
N MET A 86 8.52 5.37 -12.04
CA MET A 86 8.09 4.93 -13.37
C MET A 86 7.68 3.46 -13.41
N VAL A 87 8.41 2.57 -12.71
CA VAL A 87 8.06 1.15 -12.64
C VAL A 87 6.70 0.95 -11.98
N PHE A 88 6.44 1.62 -10.85
CA PHE A 88 5.14 1.54 -10.18
C PHE A 88 4.00 2.11 -11.03
N VAL A 89 4.22 3.25 -11.71
CA VAL A 89 3.22 3.84 -12.63
C VAL A 89 2.92 2.88 -13.78
N ARG A 90 3.95 2.24 -14.34
CA ARG A 90 3.77 1.24 -15.40
C ARG A 90 2.98 0.04 -14.90
N GLN A 91 3.35 -0.52 -13.76
CA GLN A 91 2.63 -1.65 -13.15
C GLN A 91 1.17 -1.29 -12.88
N LEU A 92 0.91 -0.11 -12.32
CA LEU A 92 -0.44 0.38 -12.07
C LEU A 92 -1.27 0.47 -13.36
N ASN A 93 -0.69 0.99 -14.46
CA ASN A 93 -1.36 1.05 -15.75
C ASN A 93 -1.64 -0.34 -16.33
N GLU A 94 -0.73 -1.29 -16.17
CA GLU A 94 -0.93 -2.69 -16.59
C GLU A 94 -2.10 -3.33 -15.81
N GLU A 95 -2.14 -3.14 -14.49
CA GLU A 95 -3.22 -3.63 -13.61
C GLU A 95 -4.58 -3.00 -13.96
N LEU A 96 -4.63 -1.69 -14.22
CA LEU A 96 -5.85 -1.00 -14.67
C LEU A 96 -6.33 -1.48 -16.04
N ALA A 97 -5.40 -1.75 -16.98
CA ALA A 97 -5.76 -2.28 -18.30
C ALA A 97 -6.31 -3.71 -18.21
N ILE A 98 -5.80 -4.52 -17.27
CA ILE A 98 -6.35 -5.84 -16.99
C ILE A 98 -7.73 -5.72 -16.35
N LEU A 99 -7.88 -4.88 -15.33
CA LEU A 99 -9.17 -4.60 -14.67
C LEU A 99 -10.24 -4.20 -15.69
N HIS A 100 -9.89 -3.34 -16.64
CA HIS A 100 -10.81 -2.89 -17.68
C HIS A 100 -11.25 -4.01 -18.62
N ARG A 101 -10.38 -4.97 -18.92
CA ARG A 101 -10.76 -6.18 -19.66
C ARG A 101 -11.63 -7.10 -18.81
N GLU A 102 -11.29 -7.29 -17.54
CA GLU A 102 -12.06 -8.15 -16.63
C GLU A 102 -13.51 -7.68 -16.45
N VAL A 103 -13.72 -6.37 -16.26
CA VAL A 103 -15.06 -5.77 -16.17
C VAL A 103 -15.80 -5.87 -17.51
N ARG A 104 -15.13 -5.59 -18.63
CA ARG A 104 -15.72 -5.66 -19.97
C ARG A 104 -16.14 -7.09 -20.34
N ASP A 105 -15.34 -8.08 -19.97
CA ASP A 105 -15.57 -9.49 -20.29
C ASP A 105 -16.53 -10.17 -19.30
N GLY A 106 -16.99 -9.46 -18.26
CA GLY A 106 -17.90 -9.99 -17.24
C GLY A 106 -17.28 -11.12 -16.41
N ARG A 107 -15.97 -11.04 -16.12
CA ARG A 107 -15.24 -12.07 -15.36
C ARG A 107 -15.74 -12.20 -13.92
N PRO A 108 -15.57 -13.38 -13.28
CA PRO A 108 -16.04 -13.61 -11.92
C PRO A 108 -15.42 -12.63 -10.91
N GLY A 109 -16.23 -12.20 -9.93
CA GLY A 109 -15.85 -11.18 -8.94
C GLY A 109 -14.65 -11.53 -8.04
N SER A 110 -14.22 -12.79 -7.96
CA SER A 110 -13.00 -13.18 -7.24
C SER A 110 -11.73 -12.65 -7.89
N ASP A 111 -11.72 -12.51 -9.21
CA ASP A 111 -10.57 -11.98 -9.96
C ASP A 111 -10.54 -10.46 -9.85
N LEU A 112 -11.72 -9.83 -9.87
CA LEU A 112 -11.90 -8.40 -9.60
C LEU A 112 -11.30 -8.01 -8.24
N MET A 113 -11.62 -8.72 -7.16
CA MET A 113 -11.12 -8.36 -5.82
C MET A 113 -9.59 -8.45 -5.73
N LYS A 114 -9.00 -9.52 -6.26
CA LYS A 114 -7.53 -9.67 -6.32
C LYS A 114 -6.89 -8.51 -7.08
N ARG A 115 -7.54 -8.05 -8.14
CA ARG A 115 -7.05 -6.93 -8.96
C ARG A 115 -7.09 -5.61 -8.21
N LEU A 116 -8.20 -5.33 -7.53
CA LEU A 116 -8.34 -4.12 -6.71
C LEU A 116 -7.32 -4.10 -5.56
N ASP A 117 -7.05 -5.26 -4.94
CA ASP A 117 -6.00 -5.38 -3.91
C ASP A 117 -4.59 -5.18 -4.48
N ALA A 118 -4.29 -5.69 -5.68
CA ALA A 118 -3.01 -5.45 -6.34
C ALA A 118 -2.79 -3.95 -6.63
N ILE A 119 -3.80 -3.28 -7.18
CA ILE A 119 -3.79 -1.82 -7.44
C ILE A 119 -3.58 -1.05 -6.13
N ARG A 120 -4.31 -1.41 -5.07
CA ARG A 120 -4.14 -0.80 -3.75
C ARG A 120 -2.74 -1.01 -3.21
N GLY A 121 -2.18 -2.21 -3.33
CA GLY A 121 -0.81 -2.52 -2.90
C GLY A 121 0.22 -1.61 -3.55
N ILE A 122 0.14 -1.45 -4.87
CA ILE A 122 1.04 -0.54 -5.62
C ILE A 122 0.91 0.90 -5.13
N LEU A 123 -0.31 1.38 -4.90
CA LEU A 123 -0.53 2.74 -4.39
C LEU A 123 0.00 2.92 -2.97
N VAL A 124 -0.11 1.91 -2.11
CA VAL A 124 0.40 1.95 -0.74
C VAL A 124 1.93 1.99 -0.77
N ASP A 125 2.56 1.15 -1.60
CA ASP A 125 4.01 1.13 -1.76
C ASP A 125 4.56 2.46 -2.29
N LEU A 126 3.77 3.18 -3.09
CA LEU A 126 4.14 4.51 -3.58
C LEU A 126 3.83 5.62 -2.56
N TRP A 127 2.94 5.39 -1.60
CA TRP A 127 2.59 6.34 -0.55
C TRP A 127 3.56 6.35 0.64
N LEU A 128 4.19 5.20 0.91
CA LEU A 128 5.16 5.02 1.99
C LEU A 128 6.55 5.56 1.60
#